data_AF-A0A150HEX1-F1
#
_entry.id   AF-A0A150HEX1-F1
#
_cell.length_a   1.000
_cell.length_b   1.000
_cell.length_c   1.000
_cell.angle_alpha   90.00
_cell.angle_beta   90.00
_cell.angle_gamma   90.00
#
_symmetry.space_group_name_H-M   'P 1'
#
loop_
_entity.id
_entity.type
_entity.pdbx_description
1 polymer ?
#
loop_
_entity_poly.entity_id
_entity_poly.type
_entity_poly.pdbx_seq_one_letter_code
_entity_poly.pdbx_strand_id
1 'polypeptide(L)'
;MGFGGEYRLVHRDVLEDDVAQRRGILHGHMHEEVVLACHVKGLDHAGRRHDRVEQLPDPLASVSTETHADDSLQRKTEGCRVDEDADAGQHPANAEGANAVCAGRLRDAEFFGERFVGPAGRADHGRENPQVELIEGGCRALLFSQVRLLNGRLGLLSSAQFDQVIADFTIAPNPCRTFLHTRGMDHLDTLAVHAGRADFASLGVHTPPLDLSSTYPLPDVERGGDSYEALATGGTPIPGGSHVYARLWNPTVSRFEEALATLEAAEASVAFASGMAALTAAIVSHTVSIGHPHVVAVRPLYGGSDHMLASGLLGTQATFCGPDEVGAALRPETGLVIVETPANPTLELVDIAAVVAQANDVPVLVDNTFATPVLQQPLAHGATMSLHSATKYLGGHGDVVGGVIACGAESAAALRRVRAITGGILHPLGAYLLHRGLPTLPLRMRAQQETAAKIARRLLEHDAIAEVFYPGLHGDPTGLLARQQHGTGAMVSLRLRGGYDAAARVAASTRLFTHAVSLGGVDSLIQHPAALTHRPVAPEARPDADILRLSIGLEHVDDLFDDLRQALALTRDGKSTATTVH
;
A
#
# COMPACT_ATOMS: atom_id res chain seq x y z
N MET A 1 -21.70 54.53 14.43
CA MET A 1 -21.97 53.34 15.25
C MET A 1 -21.20 52.20 14.62
N GLY A 2 -20.00 51.94 15.12
CA GLY A 2 -19.20 50.77 14.74
C GLY A 2 -19.34 49.68 15.81
N PHE A 3 -18.94 48.46 15.42
CA PHE A 3 -18.32 47.33 16.13
C PHE A 3 -18.47 46.15 15.14
N GLY A 4 -17.46 45.43 14.65
CA GLY A 4 -16.15 45.10 15.20
C GLY A 4 -16.24 43.77 15.96
N GLY A 5 -15.75 42.67 15.37
CA GLY A 5 -15.58 41.35 16.01
C GLY A 5 -15.26 40.28 14.97
N GLU A 6 -13.99 40.00 14.68
CA GLU A 6 -13.13 38.97 15.31
C GLU A 6 -13.61 37.53 15.07
N TYR A 7 -12.99 36.86 14.09
CA TYR A 7 -12.92 35.40 14.06
C TYR A 7 -11.84 34.95 15.05
N ARG A 8 -12.24 34.39 16.18
CA ARG A 8 -11.34 33.63 17.07
C ARG A 8 -11.38 32.16 16.65
N LEU A 9 -10.24 31.63 16.22
CA LEU A 9 -9.92 30.21 16.35
C LEU A 9 -9.91 29.88 17.85
N VAL A 10 -10.91 29.10 18.30
CA VAL A 10 -10.90 28.54 19.65
C VAL A 10 -10.17 27.21 19.57
N HIS A 11 -9.06 27.13 20.29
CA HIS A 11 -8.30 25.91 20.52
C HIS A 11 -9.21 24.78 21.00
N ARG A 12 -8.96 23.59 20.45
CA ARG A 12 -9.57 22.30 20.80
C ARG A 12 -9.07 21.86 22.19
N ASP A 13 -9.47 22.53 23.25
CA ASP A 13 -9.16 22.15 24.65
C ASP A 13 -10.16 22.78 25.65
N VAL A 14 -11.45 22.91 25.32
CA VAL A 14 -12.50 23.20 26.32
C VAL A 14 -13.84 22.63 25.83
N LEU A 15 -14.02 21.31 25.86
CA LEU A 15 -15.34 20.69 25.68
C LEU A 15 -15.45 19.30 26.35
N GLU A 16 -14.63 19.04 27.37
CA GLU A 16 -14.78 17.82 28.19
C GLU A 16 -15.43 18.07 29.56
N ASP A 17 -15.58 19.32 30.00
CA ASP A 17 -16.00 19.60 31.40
C ASP A 17 -17.49 19.98 31.57
N ASP A 18 -18.20 20.41 30.51
CA ASP A 18 -19.56 20.97 30.67
C ASP A 18 -20.68 19.90 30.69
N VAL A 19 -20.37 18.65 30.30
CA VAL A 19 -21.29 17.50 30.39
C VAL A 19 -21.14 16.77 31.73
N ALA A 20 -19.93 16.71 32.29
CA ALA A 20 -19.64 16.04 33.55
C ALA A 20 -20.23 16.77 34.77
N GLN A 21 -20.23 18.11 34.78
CA GLN A 21 -20.78 18.90 35.90
C GLN A 21 -22.31 18.95 35.95
N ARG A 22 -23.01 18.75 34.81
CA ARG A 22 -24.49 18.76 34.79
C ARG A 22 -25.13 17.44 35.20
N ARG A 23 -24.36 16.36 35.32
CA ARG A 23 -24.86 15.02 35.70
C ARG A 23 -24.39 14.53 37.08
N GLY A 24 -23.62 15.33 37.82
CA GLY A 24 -23.30 15.04 39.22
C GLY A 24 -22.52 13.74 39.45
N ILE A 25 -21.69 13.32 38.49
CA ILE A 25 -20.88 12.10 38.61
C ILE A 25 -19.51 12.48 39.17
N LEU A 26 -19.33 12.26 40.46
CA LEU A 26 -18.02 12.33 41.13
C LEU A 26 -17.24 11.03 40.88
N HIS A 27 -16.08 11.18 40.24
CA HIS A 27 -14.93 10.26 40.20
C HIS A 27 -15.19 8.74 40.14
N GLY A 28 -14.99 8.17 38.96
CA GLY A 28 -14.76 6.73 38.79
C GLY A 28 -14.26 6.43 37.38
N HIS A 29 -13.06 5.85 37.27
CA HIS A 29 -12.51 5.33 36.02
C HIS A 29 -13.44 4.24 35.47
N MET A 30 -13.88 4.37 34.21
CA MET A 30 -14.60 3.31 33.49
C MET A 30 -13.74 2.84 32.32
N HIS A 31 -13.17 1.65 32.47
CA HIS A 31 -12.75 0.79 31.36
C HIS A 31 -14.02 0.16 30.78
N GLU A 32 -14.30 0.36 29.49
CA GLU A 32 -15.30 -0.45 28.79
C GLU A 32 -14.64 -1.69 28.17
N GLU A 33 -14.69 -2.79 28.91
CA GLU A 33 -14.69 -4.14 28.35
C GLU A 33 -16.10 -4.43 27.82
N VAL A 34 -16.24 -4.57 26.50
CA VAL A 34 -17.49 -5.07 25.90
C VAL A 34 -17.49 -6.60 26.01
N VAL A 35 -18.04 -7.12 27.10
CA VAL A 35 -18.41 -8.54 27.24
C VAL A 35 -19.83 -8.72 26.72
N LEU A 36 -19.97 -9.35 25.55
CA LEU A 36 -21.27 -9.69 24.96
C LEU A 36 -21.82 -10.97 25.62
N ALA A 37 -22.64 -10.83 26.66
CA ALA A 37 -23.36 -11.94 27.27
C ALA A 37 -24.75 -12.09 26.63
N CYS A 38 -24.92 -13.08 25.74
CA CYS A 38 -26.23 -13.42 25.17
C CYS A 38 -27.04 -14.30 26.15
N HIS A 39 -28.14 -13.76 26.68
CA HIS A 39 -29.13 -14.53 27.44
C HIS A 39 -30.09 -15.24 26.48
N VAL A 40 -30.05 -16.58 26.43
CA VAL A 40 -31.04 -17.41 25.73
C VAL A 40 -32.26 -17.60 26.64
N LYS A 41 -33.45 -17.22 26.17
CA LYS A 41 -34.73 -17.50 26.86
C LYS A 41 -35.46 -18.63 26.13
N GLY A 42 -35.80 -19.67 26.88
CA GLY A 42 -36.38 -20.92 26.38
C GLY A 42 -37.75 -20.79 25.72
N LEU A 43 -38.01 -21.68 24.77
CA LEU A 43 -39.31 -21.89 24.14
C LEU A 43 -40.02 -23.06 24.82
N ASP A 44 -41.20 -22.78 25.37
CA ASP A 44 -42.13 -23.78 25.89
C ASP A 44 -42.85 -24.55 24.77
N HIS A 45 -43.12 -25.82 25.06
CA HIS A 45 -43.80 -26.80 24.22
C HIS A 45 -45.33 -26.60 24.09
N ALA A 46 -45.84 -26.72 22.87
CA ALA A 46 -47.13 -27.33 22.48
C ALA A 46 -47.14 -27.48 20.95
N GLY A 47 -47.46 -28.56 20.23
CA GLY A 47 -47.90 -29.93 20.53
C GLY A 47 -48.63 -30.48 19.28
N ARG A 48 -48.14 -31.62 18.72
CA ARG A 48 -48.77 -32.57 17.75
C ARG A 48 -48.89 -32.11 16.26
N ARG A 49 -48.73 -32.93 15.20
CA ARG A 49 -48.42 -34.38 14.96
C ARG A 49 -48.17 -34.62 13.44
N HIS A 50 -47.26 -35.56 13.09
CA HIS A 50 -47.11 -36.38 11.85
C HIS A 50 -46.83 -35.66 10.51
N ASP A 51 -45.98 -36.10 9.56
CA ASP A 51 -45.16 -37.31 9.35
C ASP A 51 -44.11 -37.01 8.25
N ARG A 52 -43.08 -37.86 8.18
CA ARG A 52 -42.04 -38.08 7.14
C ARG A 52 -40.66 -37.47 7.38
N VAL A 53 -39.76 -38.38 7.73
CA VAL A 53 -38.32 -38.26 7.91
C VAL A 53 -37.64 -38.60 6.58
N GLU A 54 -36.84 -37.69 6.04
CA GLU A 54 -35.68 -38.02 5.21
C GLU A 54 -34.47 -37.28 5.80
N GLN A 55 -33.43 -38.04 6.10
CA GLN A 55 -32.22 -37.63 6.81
C GLN A 55 -31.27 -36.85 5.87
N LEU A 56 -30.74 -35.73 6.34
CA LEU A 56 -29.53 -35.08 5.82
C LEU A 56 -28.53 -34.92 6.99
N PRO A 57 -27.21 -35.10 6.77
CA PRO A 57 -26.22 -35.14 7.85
C PRO A 57 -25.76 -33.74 8.30
N ASP A 58 -25.60 -33.60 9.61
CA ASP A 58 -25.07 -32.43 10.35
C ASP A 58 -23.58 -32.16 10.04
N PRO A 59 -23.14 -30.89 9.88
CA PRO A 59 -21.76 -30.50 10.05
C PRO A 59 -21.49 -30.00 11.48
N LEU A 60 -20.71 -30.78 12.24
CA LEU A 60 -20.11 -30.37 13.51
C LEU A 60 -19.08 -29.25 13.30
N ALA A 61 -19.36 -28.06 13.84
CA ALA A 61 -18.36 -27.02 14.06
C ALA A 61 -18.12 -26.88 15.58
N SER A 62 -16.97 -27.36 16.04
CA SER A 62 -16.48 -27.12 17.40
C SER A 62 -15.64 -25.83 17.43
N VAL A 63 -16.10 -24.83 18.18
CA VAL A 63 -15.33 -23.64 18.53
C VAL A 63 -14.52 -23.96 19.78
N SER A 64 -13.19 -23.99 19.67
CA SER A 64 -12.28 -24.01 20.82
C SER A 64 -11.79 -22.60 21.12
N THR A 65 -12.19 -22.05 22.26
CA THR A 65 -11.55 -20.89 22.88
C THR A 65 -10.40 -21.39 23.74
N GLU A 66 -9.16 -21.16 23.34
CA GLU A 66 -8.00 -21.28 24.22
C GLU A 66 -7.36 -19.91 24.44
N THR A 67 -7.47 -19.47 25.69
CA THR A 67 -6.62 -18.47 26.33
C THR A 67 -5.20 -19.04 26.49
N HIS A 68 -4.21 -18.44 25.85
CA HIS A 68 -2.80 -18.73 26.14
C HIS A 68 -2.31 -17.85 27.29
N ALA A 69 -2.09 -18.49 28.43
CA ALA A 69 -1.14 -18.04 29.43
C ALA A 69 0.26 -18.53 29.05
N ASP A 70 1.27 -17.70 29.32
CA ASP A 70 2.70 -18.00 29.20
C ASP A 70 3.07 -19.38 29.75
N ASP A 71 3.89 -20.11 29.00
CA ASP A 71 4.88 -20.98 29.60
C ASP A 71 6.11 -21.18 28.70
N SER A 72 7.22 -20.67 29.19
CA SER A 72 8.57 -20.82 28.66
C SER A 72 9.05 -22.28 28.76
N LEU A 73 9.41 -22.90 27.64
CA LEU A 73 10.23 -24.12 27.65
C LEU A 73 11.26 -24.13 26.53
N GLN A 74 12.51 -23.92 26.95
CA GLN A 74 13.73 -24.27 26.22
C GLN A 74 13.67 -25.72 25.73
N ARG A 75 13.97 -25.96 24.44
CA ARG A 75 14.44 -27.28 23.99
C ARG A 75 15.66 -27.17 23.09
N LYS A 76 16.60 -28.06 23.44
CA LYS A 76 17.97 -28.21 22.98
C LYS A 76 18.05 -28.65 21.51
N THR A 77 19.09 -28.14 20.88
CA THR A 77 19.69 -28.57 19.61
C THR A 77 20.34 -29.95 19.71
N GLU A 78 19.92 -30.87 18.84
CA GLU A 78 20.66 -32.02 18.32
C GLU A 78 20.38 -31.97 16.80
N GLY A 79 21.32 -31.86 15.86
CA GLY A 79 22.65 -32.44 15.79
C GLY A 79 22.65 -33.44 14.63
N CYS A 80 22.74 -32.96 13.38
CA CYS A 80 23.02 -33.84 12.24
C CYS A 80 23.96 -33.14 11.25
N ARG A 81 25.17 -33.70 11.17
CA ARG A 81 26.26 -33.33 10.27
C ARG A 81 25.90 -33.66 8.83
N VAL A 82 26.35 -32.84 7.89
CA VAL A 82 26.44 -33.19 6.46
C VAL A 82 27.91 -33.06 6.09
N ASP A 83 28.50 -34.18 5.72
CA ASP A 83 29.86 -34.27 5.18
C ASP A 83 29.86 -33.80 3.72
N GLU A 84 30.90 -33.04 3.38
CA GLU A 84 31.27 -32.63 2.02
C GLU A 84 31.97 -33.77 1.26
N ASP A 85 32.03 -33.63 -0.07
CA ASP A 85 32.76 -34.41 -1.08
C ASP A 85 32.07 -35.62 -1.75
N ALA A 86 31.55 -35.40 -2.97
CA ALA A 86 31.87 -36.21 -4.15
C ALA A 86 31.38 -35.53 -5.45
N ASP A 87 32.26 -35.51 -6.45
CA ASP A 87 32.18 -34.79 -7.72
C ASP A 87 31.69 -35.69 -8.88
N ALA A 88 31.10 -35.05 -9.89
CA ALA A 88 30.91 -35.43 -11.31
C ALA A 88 30.13 -36.71 -11.75
N GLY A 89 29.15 -36.50 -12.67
CA GLY A 89 28.92 -37.42 -13.80
C GLY A 89 27.50 -37.65 -14.34
N GLN A 90 27.15 -36.95 -15.44
CA GLN A 90 26.35 -37.38 -16.61
C GLN A 90 24.87 -37.87 -16.47
N HIS A 91 23.97 -37.13 -17.13
CA HIS A 91 22.64 -37.55 -17.64
C HIS A 91 22.75 -38.61 -18.78
N PRO A 92 21.69 -39.38 -19.20
CA PRO A 92 20.28 -38.93 -19.33
C PRO A 92 19.13 -39.97 -19.09
N ALA A 93 17.89 -39.48 -19.25
CA ALA A 93 16.65 -40.15 -19.67
C ALA A 93 15.62 -40.63 -18.61
N ASN A 94 14.44 -39.98 -18.68
CA ASN A 94 13.06 -40.46 -18.52
C ASN A 94 12.75 -41.59 -17.53
N ALA A 95 12.02 -41.25 -16.46
CA ALA A 95 11.02 -42.14 -15.86
C ALA A 95 9.91 -41.31 -15.20
N GLU A 96 8.69 -41.48 -15.72
CA GLU A 96 7.43 -41.16 -15.08
C GLU A 96 7.24 -42.05 -13.83
N GLY A 97 6.58 -41.53 -12.79
CA GLY A 97 5.82 -42.37 -11.85
C GLY A 97 6.06 -42.16 -10.34
N ALA A 98 4.97 -41.80 -9.68
CA ALA A 98 4.60 -42.13 -8.29
C ALA A 98 5.32 -41.40 -7.13
N ASN A 99 4.69 -40.31 -6.67
CA ASN A 99 4.87 -39.79 -5.31
C ASN A 99 4.20 -40.73 -4.29
N ALA A 100 4.98 -41.21 -3.33
CA ALA A 100 4.51 -42.00 -2.20
C ALA A 100 3.84 -41.11 -1.14
N VAL A 101 2.57 -41.38 -0.87
CA VAL A 101 1.78 -40.81 0.22
C VAL A 101 2.03 -41.63 1.49
N CYS A 102 2.62 -41.04 2.53
CA CYS A 102 2.65 -41.63 3.86
C CYS A 102 1.36 -41.26 4.62
N ALA A 103 0.46 -42.24 4.75
CA ALA A 103 -0.75 -42.16 5.56
C ALA A 103 -0.46 -42.48 7.04
N GLY A 104 -0.62 -41.49 7.91
CA GLY A 104 -0.64 -41.66 9.36
C GLY A 104 -2.06 -41.97 9.85
N ARG A 105 -2.23 -43.10 10.55
CA ARG A 105 -3.50 -43.58 11.12
C ARG A 105 -3.83 -42.83 12.42
N LEU A 106 -5.04 -42.29 12.53
CA LEU A 106 -5.67 -41.86 13.78
C LEU A 106 -6.20 -43.10 14.54
N ARG A 107 -5.97 -43.16 15.85
CA ARG A 107 -6.61 -44.09 16.79
C ARG A 107 -7.43 -43.30 17.82
N ASP A 108 -8.57 -43.88 18.15
CA ASP A 108 -9.68 -43.37 18.97
C ASP A 108 -9.27 -42.99 20.40
N ALA A 109 -9.94 -41.96 20.95
CA ALA A 109 -9.94 -41.65 22.37
C ALA A 109 -11.40 -41.60 22.88
N GLU A 110 -11.65 -42.42 23.89
CA GLU A 110 -12.96 -42.69 24.52
C GLU A 110 -13.43 -41.54 25.43
N PHE A 111 -14.74 -41.30 25.42
CA PHE A 111 -15.46 -40.37 26.31
C PHE A 111 -15.68 -40.98 27.70
N PHE A 112 -15.38 -40.22 28.76
CA PHE A 112 -15.98 -40.39 30.09
C PHE A 112 -16.73 -39.12 30.47
N GLY A 113 -18.03 -39.26 30.73
CA GLY A 113 -18.89 -38.20 31.23
C GLY A 113 -19.15 -38.35 32.73
N GLU A 114 -19.17 -37.24 33.45
CA GLU A 114 -19.86 -37.15 34.74
C GLU A 114 -20.60 -35.81 34.86
N ARG A 115 -21.86 -35.92 35.32
CA ARG A 115 -22.81 -34.85 35.56
C ARG A 115 -22.60 -34.28 36.97
N PHE A 116 -22.72 -32.96 37.12
CA PHE A 116 -23.11 -32.35 38.39
C PHE A 116 -24.29 -31.38 38.18
N VAL A 117 -25.33 -31.59 38.99
CA VAL A 117 -26.54 -30.77 39.11
C VAL A 117 -26.49 -30.08 40.47
N GLY A 118 -26.79 -28.78 40.53
CA GLY A 118 -27.02 -28.01 41.76
C GLY A 118 -28.03 -26.87 41.54
N PRO A 119 -28.84 -26.47 42.55
CA PRO A 119 -30.22 -26.06 42.34
C PRO A 119 -30.53 -24.55 42.42
N ALA A 120 -31.76 -24.24 42.01
CA ALA A 120 -32.42 -22.95 41.78
C ALA A 120 -32.45 -21.92 42.93
N GLY A 121 -32.48 -20.64 42.55
CA GLY A 121 -32.86 -19.48 43.36
C GLY A 121 -33.95 -18.64 42.66
N ARG A 122 -34.93 -18.14 43.44
CA ARG A 122 -36.18 -17.45 43.06
C ARG A 122 -36.08 -15.92 43.04
N ALA A 123 -37.11 -15.31 42.44
CA ALA A 123 -37.64 -13.93 42.57
C ALA A 123 -37.03 -12.88 41.61
N ASP A 124 -37.73 -11.87 41.08
CA ASP A 124 -39.03 -11.28 41.43
C ASP A 124 -39.60 -10.49 40.22
N HIS A 125 -40.91 -10.27 40.19
CA HIS A 125 -41.62 -9.44 39.21
C HIS A 125 -41.68 -7.98 39.69
N GLY A 126 -41.37 -7.01 38.81
CA GLY A 126 -41.76 -5.63 39.09
C GLY A 126 -41.28 -4.56 38.10
N ARG A 127 -42.26 -3.89 37.48
CA ARG A 127 -42.25 -2.49 36.98
C ARG A 127 -41.69 -2.19 35.59
N GLU A 128 -42.65 -2.04 34.67
CA GLU A 128 -42.87 -0.92 33.75
C GLU A 128 -41.72 0.09 33.55
N ASN A 129 -41.16 0.06 32.34
CA ASN A 129 -40.36 1.12 31.74
C ASN A 129 -41.27 2.01 30.86
N PRO A 130 -41.09 3.34 30.88
CA PRO A 130 -41.24 4.09 29.65
C PRO A 130 -39.98 4.91 29.33
N GLN A 131 -39.81 5.13 28.02
CA GLN A 131 -38.91 6.07 27.34
C GLN A 131 -37.52 5.55 26.94
N VAL A 132 -37.48 4.98 25.73
CA VAL A 132 -36.27 4.86 24.90
C VAL A 132 -36.33 5.97 23.85
N GLU A 133 -35.31 6.82 23.86
CA GLU A 133 -34.97 7.77 22.80
C GLU A 133 -34.30 7.00 21.66
N LEU A 134 -34.85 7.10 20.44
CA LEU A 134 -34.30 6.47 19.23
C LEU A 134 -33.40 7.47 18.51
N ILE A 135 -32.11 7.16 18.44
CA ILE A 135 -31.14 7.78 17.52
C ILE A 135 -31.00 6.87 16.30
N GLU A 136 -31.14 7.45 15.11
CA GLU A 136 -31.05 6.78 13.81
C GLU A 136 -29.65 6.24 13.51
N GLY A 137 -29.58 5.00 13.01
CA GLY A 137 -28.38 4.39 12.46
C GLY A 137 -28.68 3.00 11.90
N GLY A 138 -28.77 2.89 10.58
CA GLY A 138 -29.32 1.72 9.88
C GLY A 138 -28.43 0.47 9.91
N CYS A 139 -28.96 -0.62 10.48
CA CYS A 139 -28.57 -1.99 10.19
C CYS A 139 -29.83 -2.82 9.89
N ARG A 140 -29.85 -3.51 8.76
CA ARG A 140 -30.93 -4.45 8.39
C ARG A 140 -30.87 -5.68 9.30
N ALA A 141 -31.73 -5.72 10.32
CA ALA A 141 -32.11 -6.96 11.00
C ALA A 141 -33.35 -7.55 10.30
N LEU A 142 -33.29 -8.83 9.91
CA LEU A 142 -34.47 -9.61 9.56
C LEU A 142 -35.31 -9.79 10.83
N LEU A 143 -36.38 -9.01 10.96
CA LEU A 143 -37.36 -9.12 12.04
C LEU A 143 -38.64 -9.70 11.47
N PHE A 144 -38.98 -10.93 11.86
CA PHE A 144 -40.32 -11.46 11.65
C PHE A 144 -41.31 -10.76 12.59
N SER A 145 -42.45 -10.40 12.00
CA SER A 145 -43.69 -9.87 12.59
C SER A 145 -43.67 -8.43 13.12
N GLN A 146 -44.28 -7.53 12.37
CA GLN A 146 -45.00 -6.41 12.98
C GLN A 146 -46.38 -6.21 12.37
N VAL A 147 -47.32 -6.03 13.29
CA VAL A 147 -48.74 -5.79 13.13
C VAL A 147 -48.97 -4.29 12.90
N ARG A 148 -49.88 -3.92 12.00
CA ARG A 148 -50.27 -2.52 11.80
C ARG A 148 -51.46 -2.20 12.70
N LEU A 149 -51.35 -1.15 13.52
CA LEU A 149 -52.50 -0.54 14.19
C LEU A 149 -53.10 0.51 13.27
N LEU A 150 -54.26 0.21 12.67
CA LEU A 150 -55.12 1.20 12.04
C LEU A 150 -56.33 1.41 12.95
N ASN A 151 -56.53 2.65 13.42
CA ASN A 151 -57.64 3.05 14.30
C ASN A 151 -57.77 2.25 15.61
N GLY A 152 -56.64 1.93 16.26
CA GLY A 152 -56.65 1.35 17.61
C GLY A 152 -57.05 -0.12 17.70
N ARG A 153 -57.03 -0.88 16.60
CA ARG A 153 -57.20 -2.35 16.62
C ARG A 153 -56.05 -3.06 15.88
N LEU A 154 -55.53 -4.13 16.50
CA LEU A 154 -54.49 -5.00 15.96
C LEU A 154 -55.06 -5.79 14.76
N GLY A 155 -54.40 -5.74 13.59
CA GLY A 155 -54.76 -6.55 12.43
C GLY A 155 -53.54 -7.12 11.70
N LEU A 156 -53.54 -8.44 11.44
CA LEU A 156 -52.53 -9.13 10.63
C LEU A 156 -52.70 -8.76 9.14
N LEU A 157 -51.61 -8.41 8.47
CA LEU A 157 -51.58 -8.16 7.02
C LEU A 157 -51.63 -9.49 6.26
N SER A 158 -52.37 -9.54 5.16
CA SER A 158 -52.26 -10.68 4.23
C SER A 158 -51.00 -10.58 3.38
N SER A 159 -50.51 -11.71 2.83
CA SER A 159 -49.30 -11.73 1.99
C SER A 159 -49.37 -10.75 0.82
N ALA A 160 -50.54 -10.59 0.20
CA ALA A 160 -50.74 -9.63 -0.89
C ALA A 160 -50.60 -8.16 -0.43
N GLN A 161 -50.99 -7.83 0.80
CA GLN A 161 -50.80 -6.49 1.36
C GLN A 161 -49.34 -6.23 1.74
N PHE A 162 -48.60 -7.28 2.10
CA PHE A 162 -47.16 -7.22 2.34
C PHE A 162 -46.39 -6.99 1.03
N ASP A 163 -46.75 -7.71 -0.03
CA ASP A 163 -46.13 -7.58 -1.35
C ASP A 163 -46.36 -6.19 -1.96
N GLN A 164 -47.53 -5.58 -1.73
CA GLN A 164 -47.82 -4.21 -2.16
C GLN A 164 -46.93 -3.18 -1.44
N VAL A 165 -46.69 -3.35 -0.14
CA VAL A 165 -45.81 -2.46 0.65
C VAL A 165 -44.35 -2.64 0.23
N ILE A 166 -43.92 -3.88 -0.06
CA ILE A 166 -42.59 -4.12 -0.64
C ILE A 166 -42.49 -3.43 -1.99
N ALA A 167 -43.47 -3.57 -2.89
CA ALA A 167 -43.45 -2.95 -4.21
C ALA A 167 -43.38 -1.42 -4.15
N ASP A 168 -44.09 -0.77 -3.22
CA ASP A 168 -44.05 0.68 -3.02
C ASP A 168 -42.71 1.18 -2.44
N PHE A 169 -41.96 0.31 -1.73
CA PHE A 169 -40.61 0.60 -1.21
C PHE A 169 -39.47 0.08 -2.11
N THR A 170 -39.78 -0.69 -3.16
CA THR A 170 -38.77 -1.18 -4.08
C THR A 170 -38.52 -0.11 -5.13
N ILE A 171 -37.48 0.69 -4.91
CA ILE A 171 -36.91 1.55 -5.96
C ILE A 171 -36.57 0.63 -7.14
N ALA A 172 -37.21 0.87 -8.29
CA ALA A 172 -36.92 0.15 -9.52
C ALA A 172 -35.41 0.22 -9.82
N PRO A 173 -34.77 -0.89 -10.25
CA PRO A 173 -33.37 -0.87 -10.62
C PRO A 173 -33.20 -0.04 -11.90
N ASN A 174 -32.74 1.20 -11.73
CA ASN A 174 -32.32 2.03 -12.86
C ASN A 174 -31.04 1.42 -13.46
N PRO A 175 -30.98 1.12 -14.77
CA PRO A 175 -29.75 0.77 -15.45
C PRO A 175 -29.00 2.07 -15.77
N CYS A 176 -28.49 2.71 -14.73
CA CYS A 176 -27.49 3.76 -14.85
C CYS A 176 -26.42 3.46 -13.82
N ARG A 177 -25.21 3.20 -14.31
CA ARG A 177 -23.97 3.18 -13.52
C ARG A 177 -23.88 4.50 -12.78
N THR A 178 -24.46 4.54 -11.60
CA THR A 178 -24.28 5.61 -10.66
C THR A 178 -23.01 5.21 -9.94
N PHE A 179 -21.90 5.86 -10.30
CA PHE A 179 -20.78 5.99 -9.38
C PHE A 179 -21.42 6.45 -8.07
N LEU A 180 -21.51 5.56 -7.09
CA LEU A 180 -21.62 5.99 -5.71
C LEU A 180 -20.29 6.69 -5.44
N HIS A 181 -20.22 7.98 -5.78
CA HIS A 181 -19.41 8.90 -5.02
C HIS A 181 -19.87 8.71 -3.58
N THR A 182 -19.12 7.90 -2.83
CA THR A 182 -19.15 7.91 -1.38
C THR A 182 -18.71 9.29 -0.94
N ARG A 183 -19.63 10.26 -0.98
CA ARG A 183 -19.51 11.54 -0.29
C ARG A 183 -19.22 11.21 1.17
N GLY A 184 -17.96 11.36 1.59
CA GLY A 184 -17.52 11.11 2.96
C GLY A 184 -16.21 10.32 3.12
N MET A 185 -15.64 9.72 2.07
CA MET A 185 -14.34 9.01 2.16
C MET A 185 -13.21 9.75 1.43
N ASP A 186 -13.07 11.06 1.67
CA ASP A 186 -12.08 11.87 0.95
C ASP A 186 -10.71 11.90 1.65
N HIS A 187 -10.62 11.39 2.89
CA HIS A 187 -9.37 11.37 3.63
C HIS A 187 -8.45 10.24 3.17
N LEU A 188 -7.21 10.60 2.83
CA LEU A 188 -6.18 9.66 2.36
C LEU A 188 -6.01 8.44 3.27
N ASP A 189 -6.04 8.63 4.59
CA ASP A 189 -5.92 7.53 5.56
C ASP A 189 -7.05 6.50 5.40
N THR A 190 -8.28 6.96 5.15
CA THR A 190 -9.44 6.09 4.91
C THR A 190 -9.32 5.41 3.54
N LEU A 191 -8.92 6.16 2.51
CA LEU A 191 -8.69 5.62 1.16
C LEU A 191 -7.62 4.53 1.17
N ALA A 192 -6.49 4.74 1.85
CA ALA A 192 -5.40 3.79 1.94
C ALA A 192 -5.81 2.45 2.57
N VAL A 193 -6.75 2.49 3.52
CA VAL A 193 -7.30 1.28 4.15
C VAL A 193 -8.27 0.55 3.23
N HIS A 194 -9.15 1.26 2.52
CA HIS A 194 -10.32 0.66 1.87
C HIS A 194 -10.23 0.52 0.34
N ALA A 195 -9.32 1.23 -0.32
CA ALA A 195 -9.24 1.21 -1.77
C ALA A 195 -8.86 -0.19 -2.31
N GLY A 196 -9.43 -0.56 -3.46
CA GLY A 196 -9.26 -1.89 -4.08
C GLY A 196 -9.98 -3.04 -3.34
N ARG A 197 -10.93 -2.74 -2.44
CA ARG A 197 -11.70 -3.75 -1.66
C ARG A 197 -13.18 -3.83 -2.03
N ALA A 198 -13.57 -3.26 -3.17
CA ALA A 198 -14.98 -3.09 -3.56
C ALA A 198 -15.75 -4.42 -3.65
N ASP A 199 -15.05 -5.52 -3.99
CA ASP A 199 -15.65 -6.84 -4.18
C ASP A 199 -15.57 -7.76 -2.95
N PHE A 200 -14.89 -7.35 -1.87
CA PHE A 200 -14.66 -8.20 -0.69
C PHE A 200 -15.96 -8.70 -0.06
N ALA A 201 -16.96 -7.82 0.07
CA ALA A 201 -18.26 -8.17 0.63
C ALA A 201 -18.97 -9.24 -0.22
N SER A 202 -18.92 -9.12 -1.55
CA SER A 202 -19.51 -10.11 -2.46
C SER A 202 -18.79 -11.46 -2.43
N LEU A 203 -17.51 -11.46 -2.10
CA LEU A 203 -16.69 -12.65 -1.94
C LEU A 203 -16.81 -13.28 -0.55
N GLY A 204 -17.42 -12.59 0.42
CA GLY A 204 -17.51 -13.04 1.81
C GLY A 204 -16.15 -13.05 2.53
N VAL A 205 -15.20 -12.21 2.10
CA VAL A 205 -13.85 -12.14 2.66
C VAL A 205 -13.59 -10.80 3.34
N HIS A 206 -12.73 -10.80 4.36
CA HIS A 206 -12.26 -9.58 5.02
C HIS A 206 -10.90 -9.10 4.51
N THR A 207 -10.00 -10.04 4.21
CA THR A 207 -8.64 -9.77 3.73
C THR A 207 -8.53 -9.91 2.22
N PRO A 208 -7.56 -9.25 1.56
CA PRO A 208 -7.32 -9.43 0.13
C PRO A 208 -7.12 -10.91 -0.23
N PRO A 209 -7.93 -11.48 -1.14
CA PRO A 209 -7.74 -12.85 -1.57
C PRO A 209 -6.53 -12.96 -2.49
N LEU A 210 -5.78 -14.06 -2.36
CA LEU A 210 -4.63 -14.37 -3.21
C LEU A 210 -5.04 -15.37 -4.30
N ASP A 211 -5.21 -14.87 -5.52
CA ASP A 211 -5.48 -15.66 -6.72
C ASP A 211 -4.18 -16.05 -7.43
N LEU A 212 -3.77 -17.30 -7.25
CA LEU A 212 -2.59 -17.91 -7.90
C LEU A 212 -2.94 -18.64 -9.22
N SER A 213 -4.18 -18.55 -9.69
CA SER A 213 -4.56 -19.20 -10.94
C SER A 213 -3.84 -18.56 -12.12
N SER A 214 -3.30 -19.39 -13.01
CA SER A 214 -2.71 -18.92 -14.27
C SER A 214 -3.76 -18.76 -15.37
N THR A 215 -4.85 -19.53 -15.30
CA THR A 215 -5.86 -19.64 -16.36
C THR A 215 -7.26 -19.59 -15.77
N TYR A 216 -8.20 -19.02 -16.52
CA TYR A 216 -9.59 -18.89 -16.08
C TYR A 216 -10.53 -19.57 -17.08
N PRO A 217 -11.60 -20.23 -16.61
CA PRO A 217 -12.57 -20.88 -17.50
C PRO A 217 -13.24 -19.84 -18.40
N LEU A 218 -13.52 -20.23 -19.64
CA LEU A 218 -14.26 -19.41 -20.60
C LEU A 218 -15.75 -19.76 -20.53
N PRO A 219 -16.67 -18.79 -20.47
CA PRO A 219 -18.11 -19.04 -20.43
C PRO A 219 -18.60 -19.84 -21.66
N ASP A 220 -18.15 -19.44 -22.84
CA ASP A 220 -18.38 -20.07 -24.12
C ASP A 220 -17.29 -19.61 -25.13
N VAL A 221 -17.33 -20.14 -26.35
CA VAL A 221 -16.31 -19.86 -27.39
C VAL A 221 -16.28 -18.39 -27.79
N GLU A 222 -17.45 -17.79 -28.07
CA GLU A 222 -17.55 -16.42 -28.55
C GLU A 222 -17.20 -15.44 -27.43
N ARG A 223 -17.79 -15.63 -26.24
CA ARG A 223 -17.51 -14.78 -25.08
C ARG A 223 -16.08 -14.91 -24.59
N GLY A 224 -15.49 -16.09 -24.73
CA GLY A 224 -14.07 -16.32 -24.50
C GLY A 224 -13.19 -15.54 -25.48
N GLY A 225 -13.56 -15.52 -26.76
CA GLY A 225 -12.95 -14.71 -27.81
C GLY A 225 -13.01 -13.21 -27.49
N ASP A 226 -14.19 -12.68 -27.19
CA ASP A 226 -14.39 -11.28 -26.78
C ASP A 226 -13.50 -10.90 -25.59
N SER A 227 -13.43 -11.79 -24.59
CA SER A 227 -12.63 -11.57 -23.38
C SER A 227 -11.14 -11.55 -23.71
N TYR A 228 -10.68 -12.45 -24.58
CA TYR A 228 -9.30 -12.48 -25.02
C TYR A 228 -8.94 -11.21 -25.80
N GLU A 229 -9.77 -10.81 -26.76
CA GLU A 229 -9.56 -9.60 -27.56
C GLU A 229 -9.50 -8.34 -26.69
N ALA A 230 -10.48 -8.17 -25.79
CA ALA A 230 -10.53 -7.03 -24.90
C ALA A 230 -9.26 -6.93 -24.03
N LEU A 231 -8.82 -8.03 -23.42
CA LEU A 231 -7.68 -8.02 -22.52
C LEU A 231 -6.33 -7.95 -23.27
N ALA A 232 -6.18 -8.63 -24.40
CA ALA A 232 -4.96 -8.63 -25.21
C ALA A 232 -4.68 -7.26 -25.85
N THR A 233 -5.71 -6.46 -26.09
CA THR A 233 -5.60 -5.10 -26.66
C THR A 233 -5.47 -4.00 -25.58
N GLY A 234 -5.34 -4.39 -24.31
CA GLY A 234 -5.10 -3.49 -23.18
C GLY A 234 -6.37 -3.01 -22.46
N GLY A 235 -7.53 -3.57 -22.82
CA GLY A 235 -8.80 -3.32 -22.14
C GLY A 235 -8.91 -3.96 -20.76
N THR A 236 -10.14 -4.05 -20.26
CA THR A 236 -10.48 -4.58 -18.94
C THR A 236 -11.51 -5.71 -19.09
N PRO A 237 -11.75 -6.53 -18.04
CA PRO A 237 -12.73 -7.60 -18.11
C PRO A 237 -14.12 -7.09 -18.50
N ILE A 238 -14.74 -7.78 -19.45
CA ILE A 238 -16.09 -7.46 -19.93
C ILE A 238 -17.15 -8.15 -19.04
N PRO A 239 -18.36 -7.56 -18.88
CA PRO A 239 -19.42 -8.16 -18.06
C PRO A 239 -19.78 -9.59 -18.52
N GLY A 240 -19.76 -10.56 -17.61
CA GLY A 240 -20.01 -11.97 -17.96
C GLY A 240 -18.93 -12.62 -18.83
N GLY A 241 -17.78 -11.97 -18.99
CA GLY A 241 -16.59 -12.55 -19.64
C GLY A 241 -15.68 -13.30 -18.68
N SER A 242 -14.51 -13.70 -19.17
CA SER A 242 -13.46 -14.36 -18.40
C SER A 242 -12.26 -13.44 -18.20
N HIS A 243 -11.44 -13.72 -17.17
CA HIS A 243 -10.10 -13.14 -17.06
C HIS A 243 -9.09 -13.82 -17.98
N VAL A 244 -9.46 -14.94 -18.60
CA VAL A 244 -8.72 -15.69 -19.64
C VAL A 244 -7.40 -16.26 -19.13
N TYR A 245 -6.42 -15.40 -18.90
CA TYR A 245 -5.06 -15.77 -18.54
C TYR A 245 -4.40 -14.69 -17.68
N ALA A 246 -3.73 -15.09 -16.60
CA ALA A 246 -3.19 -14.19 -15.57
C ALA A 246 -2.20 -13.15 -16.09
N ARG A 247 -1.51 -13.43 -17.21
CA ARG A 247 -0.63 -12.46 -17.88
C ARG A 247 -1.38 -11.23 -18.39
N LEU A 248 -2.65 -11.40 -18.76
CA LEU A 248 -3.49 -10.32 -19.27
C LEU A 248 -4.23 -9.62 -18.12
N TRP A 249 -4.81 -10.41 -17.21
CA TRP A 249 -5.54 -9.91 -16.06
C TRP A 249 -5.50 -10.91 -14.90
N ASN A 250 -5.20 -10.43 -13.68
CA ASN A 250 -5.31 -11.20 -12.46
C ASN A 250 -6.08 -10.38 -11.40
N PRO A 251 -7.12 -10.92 -10.75
CA PRO A 251 -7.92 -10.19 -9.76
C PRO A 251 -7.13 -9.67 -8.56
N THR A 252 -6.09 -10.38 -8.10
CA THR A 252 -5.23 -9.90 -6.99
C THR A 252 -4.46 -8.65 -7.41
N VAL A 253 -3.90 -8.67 -8.63
CA VAL A 253 -3.17 -7.54 -9.20
C VAL A 253 -4.09 -6.35 -9.45
N SER A 254 -5.29 -6.58 -10.00
CA SER A 254 -6.22 -5.49 -10.31
C SER A 254 -6.68 -4.75 -9.06
N ARG A 255 -6.88 -5.45 -7.93
CA ARG A 255 -7.23 -4.79 -6.66
C ARG A 255 -6.13 -3.86 -6.16
N PHE A 256 -4.87 -4.25 -6.29
CA PHE A 256 -3.74 -3.34 -6.00
C PHE A 256 -3.72 -2.15 -6.97
N GLU A 257 -3.94 -2.40 -8.26
CA GLU A 257 -4.00 -1.34 -9.28
C GLU A 257 -5.12 -0.32 -8.98
N GLU A 258 -6.32 -0.79 -8.64
CA GLU A 258 -7.47 0.05 -8.25
C GLU A 258 -7.18 0.83 -6.96
N ALA A 259 -6.55 0.18 -5.98
CA ALA A 259 -6.17 0.82 -4.73
C ALA A 259 -5.21 1.99 -4.97
N LEU A 260 -4.17 1.77 -5.77
CA LEU A 260 -3.21 2.82 -6.05
C LEU A 260 -3.80 3.93 -6.94
N ALA A 261 -4.60 3.59 -7.95
CA ALA A 261 -5.27 4.58 -8.78
C ALA A 261 -6.10 5.54 -7.92
N THR A 262 -6.81 5.00 -6.92
CA THR A 262 -7.56 5.81 -5.95
C THR A 262 -6.65 6.76 -5.15
N LEU A 263 -5.49 6.28 -4.67
CA LEU A 263 -4.55 7.11 -3.90
C LEU A 263 -3.87 8.20 -4.72
N GLU A 264 -3.65 7.96 -6.01
CA GLU A 264 -3.10 8.94 -6.96
C GLU A 264 -4.17 9.86 -7.57
N ALA A 265 -5.44 9.68 -7.20
CA ALA A 265 -6.58 10.33 -7.86
C ALA A 265 -6.58 10.15 -9.39
N ALA A 266 -6.16 8.96 -9.84
CA ALA A 266 -6.03 8.59 -11.25
C ALA A 266 -7.23 7.75 -11.72
N GLU A 267 -7.50 7.76 -13.03
CA GLU A 267 -8.53 6.89 -13.61
C GLU A 267 -8.14 5.41 -13.56
N ALA A 268 -6.85 5.10 -13.73
CA ALA A 268 -6.34 3.75 -13.73
C ALA A 268 -4.89 3.69 -13.24
N SER A 269 -4.45 2.49 -12.86
CA SER A 269 -3.03 2.20 -12.75
C SER A 269 -2.71 0.82 -13.36
N VAL A 270 -1.44 0.61 -13.69
CA VAL A 270 -0.95 -0.63 -14.30
C VAL A 270 0.30 -1.10 -13.56
N ALA A 271 0.25 -2.29 -12.99
CA ALA A 271 1.32 -2.88 -12.20
C ALA A 271 2.23 -3.80 -13.03
N PHE A 272 3.50 -3.85 -12.64
CA PHE A 272 4.61 -4.50 -13.32
C PHE A 272 5.54 -5.20 -12.33
N ALA A 273 6.35 -6.12 -12.85
CA ALA A 273 7.31 -6.91 -12.07
C ALA A 273 8.34 -6.06 -11.27
N SER A 274 8.63 -4.83 -11.71
CA SER A 274 9.56 -3.91 -11.05
C SER A 274 9.34 -2.48 -11.53
N GLY A 275 9.89 -1.49 -10.82
CA GLY A 275 9.90 -0.08 -11.28
C GLY A 275 10.55 0.07 -12.65
N MET A 276 11.62 -0.67 -12.92
CA MET A 276 12.26 -0.67 -14.25
C MET A 276 11.37 -1.28 -15.33
N ALA A 277 10.61 -2.34 -15.03
CA ALA A 277 9.64 -2.90 -15.97
C ALA A 277 8.51 -1.90 -16.28
N ALA A 278 8.06 -1.13 -15.29
CA ALA A 278 7.09 -0.05 -15.49
C ALA A 278 7.66 1.05 -16.39
N LEU A 279 8.89 1.52 -16.10
CA LEU A 279 9.56 2.56 -16.89
C LEU A 279 9.80 2.11 -18.34
N THR A 280 10.26 0.87 -18.54
CA THR A 280 10.39 0.26 -19.87
C THR A 280 9.06 0.27 -20.62
N ALA A 281 7.97 -0.10 -19.95
CA ALA A 281 6.65 -0.10 -20.58
C ALA A 281 6.18 1.30 -20.96
N ALA A 282 6.42 2.31 -20.12
CA ALA A 282 6.11 3.70 -20.41
C ALA A 282 6.88 4.22 -21.63
N ILE A 283 8.19 4.00 -21.67
CA ILE A 283 9.03 4.39 -22.80
C ILE A 283 8.54 3.69 -24.06
N VAL A 284 8.44 2.36 -24.08
CA VAL A 284 8.02 1.61 -25.28
C VAL A 284 6.65 2.06 -25.78
N SER A 285 5.67 2.23 -24.90
CA SER A 285 4.30 2.59 -25.27
C SER A 285 4.14 4.02 -25.78
N HIS A 286 4.91 4.99 -25.25
CA HIS A 286 4.79 6.41 -25.60
C HIS A 286 5.92 6.89 -26.52
N THR A 287 6.79 6.00 -27.02
CA THR A 287 7.84 6.38 -27.99
C THR A 287 7.84 5.44 -29.20
N VAL A 288 8.54 4.30 -29.10
CA VAL A 288 8.77 3.36 -30.20
C VAL A 288 7.46 2.85 -30.80
N SER A 289 6.48 2.51 -29.96
CA SER A 289 5.20 1.95 -30.43
C SER A 289 4.36 2.93 -31.25
N ILE A 290 4.62 4.23 -31.10
CA ILE A 290 3.90 5.30 -31.80
C ILE A 290 4.78 6.02 -32.84
N GLY A 291 6.01 5.54 -33.08
CA GLY A 291 6.92 6.13 -34.07
C GLY A 291 7.61 7.43 -33.62
N HIS A 292 7.67 7.70 -32.32
CA HIS A 292 8.33 8.87 -31.73
C HIS A 292 9.53 8.44 -30.85
N PRO A 293 10.64 7.91 -31.41
CA PRO A 293 11.71 7.25 -30.67
C PRO A 293 12.70 8.22 -29.98
N HIS A 294 12.19 9.27 -29.34
CA HIS A 294 12.99 10.24 -28.59
C HIS A 294 12.37 10.56 -27.22
N VAL A 295 13.23 10.64 -26.20
CA VAL A 295 12.89 10.97 -24.81
C VAL A 295 13.68 12.21 -24.39
N VAL A 296 13.03 13.14 -23.71
CA VAL A 296 13.70 14.20 -22.95
C VAL A 296 13.71 13.83 -21.47
N ALA A 297 14.87 13.86 -20.83
CA ALA A 297 15.08 13.41 -19.47
C ALA A 297 15.65 14.54 -18.61
N VAL A 298 14.94 14.94 -17.57
CA VAL A 298 15.35 16.00 -16.64
C VAL A 298 16.24 15.40 -15.57
N ARG A 299 17.49 15.87 -15.47
CA ARG A 299 18.44 15.44 -14.42
C ARG A 299 18.34 16.32 -13.17
N PRO A 300 18.65 15.77 -11.98
CA PRO A 300 19.12 14.40 -11.74
C PRO A 300 18.01 13.32 -11.77
N LEU A 301 18.38 12.08 -12.10
CA LEU A 301 17.50 10.91 -12.13
C LEU A 301 18.13 9.73 -11.37
N TYR A 302 17.32 8.75 -11.01
CA TYR A 302 17.79 7.44 -10.60
C TYR A 302 18.78 6.86 -11.63
N GLY A 303 19.96 6.46 -11.16
CA GLY A 303 21.03 5.97 -12.03
C GLY A 303 20.66 4.79 -12.93
N GLY A 304 19.69 3.94 -12.53
CA GLY A 304 19.18 2.89 -13.41
C GLY A 304 18.33 3.41 -14.57
N SER A 305 17.51 4.44 -14.32
CA SER A 305 16.74 5.13 -15.36
C SER A 305 17.68 5.85 -16.33
N ASP A 306 18.66 6.58 -15.80
CA ASP A 306 19.68 7.27 -16.60
C ASP A 306 20.47 6.30 -17.49
N HIS A 307 20.97 5.20 -16.90
CA HIS A 307 21.72 4.19 -17.63
C HIS A 307 20.87 3.53 -18.73
N MET A 308 19.60 3.22 -18.45
CA MET A 308 18.71 2.63 -19.46
C MET A 308 18.49 3.59 -20.63
N LEU A 309 18.22 4.87 -20.35
CA LEU A 309 18.02 5.90 -21.39
C LEU A 309 19.28 6.14 -22.21
N ALA A 310 20.44 6.24 -21.56
CA ALA A 310 21.72 6.46 -22.22
C ALA A 310 22.17 5.26 -23.08
N SER A 311 21.78 4.04 -22.70
CA SER A 311 22.17 2.82 -23.43
C SER A 311 21.54 2.70 -24.82
N GLY A 312 20.42 3.39 -25.08
CA GLY A 312 19.64 3.22 -26.31
C GLY A 312 19.04 1.82 -26.49
N LEU A 313 19.05 0.97 -25.45
CA LEU A 313 18.61 -0.44 -25.51
C LEU A 313 17.20 -0.61 -26.07
N LEU A 314 16.31 0.34 -25.78
CA LEU A 314 14.92 0.31 -26.22
C LEU A 314 14.72 0.88 -27.63
N GLY A 315 15.79 1.25 -28.35
CA GLY A 315 15.69 1.89 -29.66
C GLY A 315 15.28 3.36 -29.60
N THR A 316 15.38 3.99 -28.43
CA THR A 316 15.09 5.41 -28.20
C THR A 316 16.36 6.23 -28.06
N GLN A 317 16.37 7.44 -28.61
CA GLN A 317 17.38 8.45 -28.28
C GLN A 317 16.94 9.24 -27.04
N ALA A 318 17.90 9.65 -26.20
CA ALA A 318 17.64 10.49 -25.04
C ALA A 318 18.38 11.83 -25.14
N THR A 319 17.67 12.93 -24.88
CA THR A 319 18.27 14.24 -24.59
C THR A 319 18.16 14.51 -23.09
N PHE A 320 19.30 14.67 -22.42
CA PHE A 320 19.34 15.02 -21.00
C PHE A 320 19.44 16.53 -20.83
N CYS A 321 18.68 17.10 -19.90
CA CYS A 321 18.61 18.54 -19.68
C CYS A 321 18.31 18.90 -18.21
N GLY A 322 18.45 20.18 -17.85
CA GLY A 322 17.92 20.72 -16.60
C GLY A 322 16.41 21.01 -16.68
N PRO A 323 15.76 21.30 -15.53
CA PRO A 323 14.32 21.51 -15.46
C PRO A 323 13.82 22.72 -16.30
N ASP A 324 14.67 23.72 -16.52
CA ASP A 324 14.33 24.95 -17.25
C ASP A 324 14.62 24.86 -18.76
N GLU A 325 15.11 23.72 -19.23
CA GLU A 325 15.61 23.51 -20.59
C GLU A 325 14.73 22.54 -21.39
N VAL A 326 13.66 22.01 -20.79
CA VAL A 326 12.80 20.97 -21.38
C VAL A 326 12.27 21.41 -22.74
N GLY A 327 11.74 22.63 -22.84
CA GLY A 327 11.16 23.14 -24.08
C GLY A 327 12.18 23.24 -25.22
N ALA A 328 13.44 23.58 -24.91
CA ALA A 328 14.53 23.65 -25.88
C ALA A 328 15.08 22.27 -26.28
N ALA A 329 14.92 21.27 -25.41
CA ALA A 329 15.34 19.89 -25.64
C ALA A 329 14.32 19.10 -26.49
N LEU A 330 13.10 19.60 -26.67
CA LEU A 330 12.09 18.96 -27.51
C LEU A 330 12.50 18.92 -28.99
N ARG A 331 12.15 17.80 -29.63
CA ARG A 331 12.26 17.52 -31.06
C ARG A 331 10.92 17.05 -31.63
N PRO A 332 10.66 17.16 -32.94
CA PRO A 332 9.42 16.68 -33.57
C PRO A 332 9.08 15.21 -33.25
N GLU A 333 10.10 14.38 -33.08
CA GLU A 333 9.99 12.95 -32.76
C GLU A 333 9.98 12.63 -31.26
N THR A 334 9.87 13.64 -30.38
CA THR A 334 9.82 13.42 -28.92
C THR A 334 8.49 12.82 -28.51
N GLY A 335 8.52 11.63 -27.92
CA GLY A 335 7.33 10.94 -27.45
C GLY A 335 7.08 11.06 -25.95
N LEU A 336 8.11 11.38 -25.16
CA LEU A 336 8.01 11.38 -23.69
C LEU A 336 9.01 12.34 -23.03
N VAL A 337 8.56 13.06 -22.00
CA VAL A 337 9.40 13.77 -21.03
C VAL A 337 9.40 13.00 -19.71
N ILE A 338 10.57 12.81 -19.10
CA ILE A 338 10.74 12.09 -17.83
C ILE A 338 11.39 13.01 -16.81
N VAL A 339 10.80 13.07 -15.61
CA VAL A 339 11.33 13.81 -14.45
C VAL A 339 11.18 12.96 -13.19
N GLU A 340 12.09 13.14 -12.23
CA GLU A 340 12.02 12.56 -10.89
C GLU A 340 12.02 13.72 -9.87
N THR A 341 11.05 13.75 -8.97
CA THR A 341 10.99 14.77 -7.92
C THR A 341 10.33 14.22 -6.66
N PRO A 342 11.03 14.20 -5.50
CA PRO A 342 12.41 14.65 -5.28
C PRO A 342 13.44 13.81 -6.03
N ALA A 343 14.46 14.46 -6.57
CA ALA A 343 15.49 13.80 -7.36
C ALA A 343 16.53 13.08 -6.50
N ASN A 344 16.86 11.84 -6.81
CA ASN A 344 17.94 11.10 -6.15
C ASN A 344 19.33 11.49 -6.71
N PRO A 345 20.36 11.71 -5.86
CA PRO A 345 20.37 11.60 -4.40
C PRO A 345 20.23 12.93 -3.64
N THR A 346 20.23 14.09 -4.30
CA THR A 346 20.30 15.41 -3.63
C THR A 346 18.95 15.93 -3.13
N LEU A 347 17.84 15.22 -3.41
CA LEU A 347 16.48 15.54 -2.98
C LEU A 347 15.98 16.90 -3.48
N GLU A 348 16.54 17.37 -4.60
CA GLU A 348 16.08 18.56 -5.29
C GLU A 348 14.64 18.36 -5.77
N LEU A 349 13.82 19.41 -5.59
CA LEU A 349 12.44 19.41 -6.05
C LEU A 349 12.37 20.08 -7.42
N VAL A 350 11.65 19.46 -8.35
CA VAL A 350 11.36 20.02 -9.67
C VAL A 350 9.88 20.41 -9.73
N ASP A 351 9.60 21.59 -10.28
CA ASP A 351 8.22 22.06 -10.48
C ASP A 351 7.56 21.29 -11.63
N ILE A 352 6.66 20.37 -11.28
CA ILE A 352 5.98 19.50 -12.25
C ILE A 352 5.17 20.35 -13.23
N ALA A 353 4.46 21.37 -12.74
CA ALA A 353 3.61 22.20 -13.59
C ALA A 353 4.44 23.02 -14.60
N ALA A 354 5.63 23.47 -14.21
CA ALA A 354 6.55 24.17 -15.11
C ALA A 354 7.13 23.23 -16.18
N VAL A 355 7.49 22.00 -15.82
CA VAL A 355 7.95 20.98 -16.78
C VAL A 355 6.83 20.64 -17.77
N VAL A 356 5.60 20.42 -17.29
CA VAL A 356 4.43 20.17 -18.14
C VAL A 356 4.18 21.33 -19.10
N ALA A 357 4.26 22.57 -18.61
CA ALA A 357 4.09 23.75 -19.46
C ALA A 357 5.15 23.82 -20.59
N GLN A 358 6.40 23.44 -20.30
CA GLN A 358 7.46 23.38 -21.29
C GLN A 358 7.34 22.20 -22.27
N ALA A 359 6.79 21.07 -21.81
CA ALA A 359 6.59 19.87 -22.62
C ALA A 359 5.53 20.05 -23.72
N ASN A 360 4.69 21.09 -23.62
CA ASN A 360 3.54 21.32 -24.50
C ASN A 360 2.63 20.08 -24.57
N ASP A 361 2.47 19.48 -25.75
CA ASP A 361 1.63 18.31 -25.96
C ASP A 361 2.35 16.98 -25.70
N VAL A 362 3.66 17.00 -25.39
CA VAL A 362 4.43 15.79 -25.12
C VAL A 362 4.08 15.26 -23.71
N PRO A 363 3.68 13.99 -23.57
CA PRO A 363 3.38 13.39 -22.28
C PRO A 363 4.52 13.54 -21.27
N VAL A 364 4.19 13.84 -20.02
CA VAL A 364 5.15 13.91 -18.91
C VAL A 364 4.94 12.73 -17.96
N LEU A 365 6.01 11.96 -17.75
CA LEU A 365 6.09 10.93 -16.71
C LEU A 365 6.90 11.46 -15.54
N VAL A 366 6.30 11.44 -14.35
CA VAL A 366 6.95 11.79 -13.09
C VAL A 366 7.23 10.51 -12.32
N ASP A 367 8.50 10.22 -12.02
CA ASP A 367 8.85 9.23 -11.01
C ASP A 367 8.58 9.82 -9.61
N ASN A 368 7.51 9.32 -8.99
CA ASN A 368 6.96 9.78 -7.73
C ASN A 368 7.36 8.86 -6.56
N THR A 369 8.35 7.98 -6.77
CA THR A 369 8.73 6.92 -5.81
C THR A 369 9.07 7.47 -4.42
N PHE A 370 9.73 8.62 -4.32
CA PHE A 370 10.19 9.19 -3.05
C PHE A 370 9.07 9.90 -2.28
N ALA A 371 8.24 10.67 -2.97
CA ALA A 371 7.16 11.42 -2.34
C ALA A 371 5.96 10.53 -2.02
N THR A 372 5.71 9.51 -2.87
CA THR A 372 4.52 8.65 -2.83
C THR A 372 3.22 9.43 -3.06
N PRO A 373 2.07 8.75 -3.25
CA PRO A 373 0.78 9.44 -3.33
C PRO A 373 0.38 10.15 -2.03
N VAL A 374 1.11 9.93 -0.93
CA VAL A 374 0.85 10.60 0.36
C VAL A 374 1.27 12.06 0.32
N LEU A 375 2.41 12.37 -0.30
CA LEU A 375 2.96 13.71 -0.27
C LEU A 375 2.77 14.45 -1.60
N GLN A 376 2.70 13.75 -2.72
CA GLN A 376 2.64 14.37 -4.04
C GLN A 376 1.77 13.55 -4.98
N GLN A 377 0.87 14.21 -5.72
CA GLN A 377 0.02 13.61 -6.76
C GLN A 377 0.32 14.28 -8.11
N PRO A 378 1.30 13.79 -8.89
CA PRO A 378 1.77 14.46 -10.10
C PRO A 378 0.69 14.78 -11.13
N LEU A 379 -0.34 13.93 -11.22
CA LEU A 379 -1.48 14.10 -12.14
C LEU A 379 -2.25 15.40 -11.85
N ALA A 380 -2.34 15.81 -10.57
CA ALA A 380 -2.97 17.07 -10.18
C ALA A 380 -2.20 18.32 -10.67
N HIS A 381 -0.95 18.13 -11.09
CA HIS A 381 -0.07 19.18 -11.64
C HIS A 381 0.10 19.06 -13.17
N GLY A 382 -0.72 18.25 -13.83
CA GLY A 382 -0.76 18.12 -15.30
C GLY A 382 0.14 17.03 -15.88
N ALA A 383 0.85 16.25 -15.04
CA ALA A 383 1.59 15.10 -15.55
C ALA A 383 0.64 14.06 -16.17
N THR A 384 1.10 13.35 -17.20
CA THR A 384 0.33 12.27 -17.84
C THR A 384 0.41 10.97 -17.05
N MET A 385 1.55 10.73 -16.40
CA MET A 385 1.86 9.49 -15.69
C MET A 385 2.57 9.78 -14.36
N SER A 386 2.15 9.10 -13.30
CA SER A 386 2.87 9.00 -12.02
C SER A 386 3.42 7.58 -11.87
N LEU A 387 4.73 7.43 -11.95
CA LEU A 387 5.43 6.15 -11.82
C LEU A 387 5.91 5.94 -10.39
N HIS A 388 5.78 4.70 -9.90
CA HIS A 388 6.39 4.27 -8.64
C HIS A 388 7.18 3.00 -8.83
N SER A 389 8.37 2.95 -8.24
CA SER A 389 8.95 1.70 -7.77
C SER A 389 8.21 1.26 -6.51
N ALA A 390 7.19 0.43 -6.68
CA ALA A 390 6.38 -0.10 -5.58
C ALA A 390 7.21 -0.89 -4.55
N THR A 391 8.41 -1.33 -4.94
CA THR A 391 9.47 -1.88 -4.10
C THR A 391 9.80 -1.04 -2.85
N LYS A 392 9.54 0.27 -2.90
CA LYS A 392 9.98 1.24 -1.90
C LYS A 392 8.88 1.47 -0.87
N TYR A 393 8.47 2.73 -0.65
CA TYR A 393 7.49 3.07 0.39
C TYR A 393 6.14 2.38 0.23
N LEU A 394 5.68 2.09 -1.01
CA LEU A 394 4.40 1.41 -1.23
C LEU A 394 4.40 0.02 -0.60
N GLY A 395 5.42 -0.81 -0.89
CA GLY A 395 5.63 -2.08 -0.22
C GLY A 395 5.99 -1.89 1.25
N GLY A 396 6.97 -1.04 1.54
CA GLY A 396 7.26 -0.53 2.88
C GLY A 396 7.96 -1.50 3.83
N HIS A 397 8.16 -2.76 3.45
CA HIS A 397 8.64 -3.82 4.34
C HIS A 397 9.87 -4.57 3.79
N GLY A 398 10.45 -4.11 2.68
CA GLY A 398 11.70 -4.66 2.14
C GLY A 398 11.59 -6.07 1.52
N ASP A 399 10.38 -6.57 1.28
CA ASP A 399 10.08 -7.98 0.96
C ASP A 399 9.42 -8.19 -0.41
N VAL A 400 9.24 -7.13 -1.20
CA VAL A 400 8.58 -7.18 -2.50
C VAL A 400 9.25 -6.26 -3.51
N VAL A 401 9.43 -6.74 -4.74
CA VAL A 401 9.81 -5.92 -5.90
C VAL A 401 8.59 -5.74 -6.79
N GLY A 402 8.35 -4.49 -7.19
CA GLY A 402 7.22 -4.14 -8.04
C GLY A 402 7.36 -2.74 -8.61
N GLY A 403 6.63 -2.49 -9.70
CA GLY A 403 6.47 -1.17 -10.29
C GLY A 403 5.03 -0.94 -10.67
N VAL A 404 4.62 0.32 -10.75
CA VAL A 404 3.24 0.68 -11.06
C VAL A 404 3.18 2.10 -11.58
N ILE A 405 2.30 2.33 -12.56
CA ILE A 405 2.07 3.66 -13.13
C ILE A 405 0.59 4.00 -13.00
N ALA A 406 0.28 5.12 -12.34
CA ALA A 406 -1.05 5.72 -12.30
C ALA A 406 -1.19 6.74 -13.44
N CYS A 407 -2.30 6.69 -14.19
CA CYS A 407 -2.52 7.48 -15.40
C CYS A 407 -4.00 7.47 -15.85
N GLY A 408 -4.28 8.14 -16.96
CA GLY A 408 -5.58 8.06 -17.66
C GLY A 408 -5.80 6.73 -18.38
N ALA A 409 -7.04 6.45 -18.77
CA ALA A 409 -7.44 5.18 -19.38
C ALA A 409 -6.67 4.83 -20.68
N GLU A 410 -6.33 5.84 -21.50
CA GLU A 410 -5.60 5.63 -22.76
C GLU A 410 -4.17 5.13 -22.51
N SER A 411 -3.40 5.83 -21.67
CA SER A 411 -2.06 5.40 -21.26
C SER A 411 -2.09 4.04 -20.57
N ALA A 412 -3.10 3.77 -19.72
CA ALA A 412 -3.25 2.48 -19.08
C ALA A 412 -3.45 1.34 -20.10
N ALA A 413 -4.25 1.57 -21.15
CA ALA A 413 -4.41 0.59 -22.22
C ALA A 413 -3.10 0.36 -23.00
N ALA A 414 -2.36 1.42 -23.30
CA ALA A 414 -1.05 1.33 -23.95
C ALA A 414 -0.03 0.55 -23.12
N LEU A 415 0.03 0.83 -21.81
CA LEU A 415 0.87 0.13 -20.86
C LEU A 415 0.51 -1.36 -20.74
N ARG A 416 -0.79 -1.70 -20.67
CA ARG A 416 -1.25 -3.10 -20.61
C ARG A 416 -0.90 -3.87 -21.88
N ARG A 417 -0.97 -3.26 -23.08
CA ARG A 417 -0.50 -3.89 -24.33
C ARG A 417 0.97 -4.27 -24.24
N VAL A 418 1.82 -3.35 -23.79
CA VAL A 418 3.26 -3.63 -23.61
C VAL A 418 3.47 -4.72 -22.56
N ARG A 419 2.78 -4.65 -21.42
CA ARG A 419 2.85 -5.69 -20.37
C ARG A 419 2.47 -7.07 -20.90
N ALA A 420 1.38 -7.17 -21.67
CA ALA A 420 0.90 -8.42 -22.23
C ALA A 420 1.93 -9.06 -23.17
N ILE A 421 2.63 -8.25 -23.96
CA ILE A 421 3.62 -8.73 -24.95
C ILE A 421 4.97 -9.04 -24.31
N THR A 422 5.48 -8.13 -23.47
CA THR A 422 6.82 -8.24 -22.86
C THR A 422 6.85 -9.20 -21.67
N GLY A 423 5.69 -9.51 -21.07
CA GLY A 423 5.60 -10.39 -19.91
C GLY A 423 6.09 -9.76 -18.60
N GLY A 424 6.25 -8.43 -18.54
CA GLY A 424 6.64 -7.69 -17.33
C GLY A 424 5.57 -7.65 -16.24
N ILE A 425 4.89 -8.77 -15.97
CA ILE A 425 3.72 -8.88 -15.07
C ILE A 425 4.14 -8.90 -13.60
N LEU A 426 3.34 -8.27 -12.75
CA LEU A 426 3.47 -8.40 -11.30
C LEU A 426 2.91 -9.75 -10.84
N HIS A 427 3.68 -10.49 -10.04
CA HIS A 427 3.21 -11.75 -9.47
C HIS A 427 2.07 -11.49 -8.45
N PRO A 428 1.01 -12.32 -8.38
CA PRO A 428 -0.11 -12.10 -7.46
C PRO A 428 0.29 -11.98 -5.99
N LEU A 429 1.28 -12.75 -5.53
CA LEU A 429 1.84 -12.60 -4.18
C LEU A 429 2.46 -11.21 -3.96
N GLY A 430 3.16 -10.67 -4.96
CA GLY A 430 3.70 -9.31 -4.90
C GLY A 430 2.59 -8.27 -4.81
N ALA A 431 1.53 -8.41 -5.61
CA ALA A 431 0.36 -7.54 -5.53
C ALA A 431 -0.33 -7.61 -4.16
N TYR A 432 -0.46 -8.81 -3.59
CA TYR A 432 -1.00 -8.99 -2.24
C TYR A 432 -0.16 -8.27 -1.18
N LEU A 433 1.18 -8.43 -1.21
CA LEU A 433 2.09 -7.77 -0.28
C LEU A 433 2.03 -6.24 -0.41
N LEU A 434 2.02 -5.73 -1.65
CA LEU A 434 1.88 -4.30 -1.91
C LEU A 434 0.52 -3.75 -1.43
N HIS A 435 -0.59 -4.45 -1.71
CA HIS A 435 -1.92 -4.04 -1.24
C HIS A 435 -2.01 -4.08 0.29
N ARG A 436 -1.34 -5.04 0.94
CA ARG A 436 -1.20 -5.12 2.41
C ARG A 436 -0.36 -3.96 2.97
N GLY A 437 0.60 -3.45 2.21
CA GLY A 437 1.44 -2.30 2.59
C GLY A 437 0.72 -0.95 2.57
N LEU A 438 -0.25 -0.78 1.66
CA LEU A 438 -0.95 0.51 1.47
C LEU A 438 -1.69 1.04 2.72
N PRO A 439 -2.45 0.24 3.50
CA PRO A 439 -3.17 0.73 4.68
C PRO A 439 -2.29 1.45 5.71
N THR A 440 -1.02 1.09 5.80
CA THR A 440 -0.07 1.70 6.75
C THR A 440 0.80 2.78 6.10
N LEU A 441 0.73 2.98 4.78
CA LEU A 441 1.57 3.91 4.04
C LEU A 441 1.48 5.35 4.61
N PRO A 442 0.31 5.95 4.84
CA PRO A 442 0.23 7.31 5.39
C PRO A 442 0.83 7.40 6.80
N LEU A 443 0.61 6.39 7.65
CA LEU A 443 1.15 6.33 9.00
C LEU A 443 2.68 6.22 9.00
N ARG A 444 3.22 5.31 8.18
CA ARG A 444 4.67 5.13 8.01
C ARG A 444 5.31 6.41 7.50
N MET A 445 4.79 7.00 6.43
CA MET A 445 5.36 8.23 5.86
C MET A 445 5.39 9.39 6.87
N ARG A 446 4.32 9.61 7.64
CA ARG A 446 4.29 10.65 8.68
C ARG A 446 5.36 10.44 9.75
N ALA A 447 5.46 9.22 10.30
CA ALA A 447 6.44 8.89 11.33
C ALA A 447 7.88 9.01 10.81
N GLN A 448 8.15 8.44 9.64
CA GLN A 448 9.48 8.49 9.02
C GLN A 448 9.89 9.92 8.67
N GLN A 449 8.97 10.74 8.15
CA GLN A 449 9.22 12.16 7.86
C GLN A 449 9.53 12.95 9.14
N GLU A 450 8.80 12.71 10.22
CA GLU A 450 9.06 13.38 11.50
C GLU A 450 10.46 13.05 12.03
N THR A 451 10.84 11.77 11.99
CA THR A 451 12.18 11.31 12.39
C THR A 451 13.26 11.89 11.48
N ALA A 452 13.05 11.88 10.16
CA ALA A 452 13.99 12.45 9.20
C ALA A 452 14.23 13.94 9.42
N ALA A 453 13.18 14.72 9.67
CA ALA A 453 13.29 16.14 9.96
C ALA A 453 14.09 16.42 11.23
N LYS A 454 13.93 15.59 12.28
CA LYS A 454 14.70 15.70 13.52
C LYS A 454 16.16 15.34 13.30
N ILE A 455 16.45 14.24 12.61
CA ILE A 455 17.81 13.80 12.28
C ILE A 455 18.52 14.86 11.42
N ALA A 456 17.91 15.32 10.33
CA ALA A 456 18.49 16.33 9.44
C ALA A 456 18.87 17.61 10.22
N ARG A 457 18.00 18.08 11.12
CA ARG A 457 18.27 19.25 11.97
C ARG A 457 19.43 19.03 12.94
N ARG A 458 19.51 17.87 13.59
CA ARG A 458 20.63 17.57 14.51
C ARG A 458 21.97 17.43 13.78
N LEU A 459 21.95 16.99 12.53
CA LEU A 459 23.15 16.81 11.71
C LEU A 459 23.70 18.12 11.14
N LEU A 460 22.89 19.18 11.03
CA LEU A 460 23.34 20.51 10.56
C LEU A 460 24.52 21.07 11.37
N GLU A 461 24.56 20.79 12.67
CA GLU A 461 25.57 21.32 13.59
C GLU A 461 26.81 20.42 13.71
N HIS A 462 26.84 19.29 12.99
CA HIS A 462 27.90 18.30 13.15
C HIS A 462 29.14 18.63 12.29
N ASP A 463 30.28 18.85 12.93
CA ASP A 463 31.53 19.31 12.28
C ASP A 463 32.04 18.44 11.11
N ALA A 464 31.76 17.13 11.13
CA ALA A 464 32.15 16.22 10.05
C ALA A 464 31.31 16.39 8.76
N ILE A 465 30.19 17.09 8.85
CA ILE A 465 29.21 17.27 7.77
C ILE A 465 29.46 18.64 7.13
N ALA A 466 29.61 18.62 5.80
CA ALA A 466 29.75 19.82 4.98
C ALA A 466 28.38 20.41 4.66
N GLU A 467 27.40 19.55 4.36
CA GLU A 467 26.07 19.93 3.90
C GLU A 467 25.07 18.82 4.20
N VAL A 468 23.82 19.20 4.49
CA VAL A 468 22.68 18.30 4.66
C VAL A 468 21.66 18.64 3.58
N PHE A 469 21.33 17.67 2.74
CA PHE A 469 20.27 17.80 1.74
C PHE A 469 19.00 17.20 2.30
N TYR A 470 18.00 18.07 2.52
CA TYR A 470 16.68 17.71 2.99
C TYR A 470 15.67 18.77 2.56
N PRO A 471 14.57 18.41 1.87
CA PRO A 471 13.54 19.38 1.51
C PRO A 471 13.03 20.12 2.75
N GLY A 472 12.93 21.45 2.68
CA GLY A 472 12.36 22.25 3.76
C GLY A 472 13.36 22.68 4.84
N LEU A 473 14.61 22.24 4.79
CA LEU A 473 15.63 22.57 5.80
C LEU A 473 15.92 24.07 5.90
N HIS A 474 15.82 24.78 4.78
CA HIS A 474 16.04 26.24 4.67
C HIS A 474 14.73 26.99 4.36
N GLY A 475 13.58 26.43 4.74
CA GLY A 475 12.26 26.91 4.34
C GLY A 475 11.83 26.39 2.97
N ASP A 476 10.90 27.09 2.33
CA ASP A 476 10.32 26.70 1.03
C ASP A 476 10.38 27.87 0.03
N PRO A 477 11.59 28.22 -0.48
CA PRO A 477 11.77 29.41 -1.31
C PRO A 477 11.02 29.33 -2.66
N THR A 478 10.79 28.13 -3.18
CA THR A 478 10.06 27.89 -4.43
C THR A 478 8.55 27.66 -4.22
N GLY A 479 8.12 27.57 -2.95
CA GLY A 479 6.73 27.26 -2.59
C GLY A 479 6.30 25.84 -2.92
N LEU A 480 7.22 24.95 -3.32
CA LEU A 480 6.91 23.60 -3.81
C LEU A 480 6.42 22.69 -2.69
N LEU A 481 6.92 22.86 -1.46
CA LEU A 481 6.42 22.06 -0.33
C LEU A 481 5.01 22.48 0.09
N ALA A 482 4.66 23.75 -0.14
CA ALA A 482 3.31 24.23 0.09
C ALA A 482 2.32 23.78 -1.00
N ARG A 483 2.73 23.81 -2.28
CA ARG A 483 1.80 23.67 -3.43
C ARG A 483 1.84 22.35 -4.20
N GLN A 484 2.91 21.55 -4.06
CA GLN A 484 3.14 20.35 -4.87
C GLN A 484 3.41 19.11 -4.00
N GLN A 485 4.35 19.22 -3.06
CA GLN A 485 4.75 18.12 -2.20
C GLN A 485 4.46 18.45 -0.74
N HIS A 486 3.33 18.00 -0.21
CA HIS A 486 2.81 18.30 1.13
C HIS A 486 3.55 17.59 2.27
N GLY A 487 4.87 17.65 2.25
CA GLY A 487 5.77 17.07 3.23
C GLY A 487 7.20 17.02 2.71
N THR A 488 8.15 16.89 3.63
CA THR A 488 9.58 16.88 3.34
C THR A 488 10.12 15.50 2.98
N GLY A 489 9.34 14.44 3.21
CA GLY A 489 9.74 13.05 3.00
C GLY A 489 10.71 12.53 4.06
N ALA A 490 11.14 11.28 3.86
CA ALA A 490 11.95 10.52 4.81
C ALA A 490 13.36 10.15 4.31
N MET A 491 13.78 10.75 3.20
CA MET A 491 15.15 10.63 2.71
C MET A 491 15.99 11.79 3.25
N VAL A 492 17.24 11.53 3.59
CA VAL A 492 18.22 12.56 3.97
C VAL A 492 19.52 12.25 3.23
N SER A 493 20.16 13.23 2.61
CA SER A 493 21.51 13.06 2.08
C SER A 493 22.50 13.98 2.79
N LEU A 494 23.74 13.52 2.92
CA LEU A 494 24.80 14.20 3.66
C LEU A 494 26.04 14.31 2.78
N ARG A 495 26.66 15.48 2.73
CA ARG A 495 28.02 15.65 2.19
C ARG A 495 29.01 15.63 3.34
N LEU A 496 30.00 14.74 3.33
CA LEU A 496 31.02 14.66 4.39
C LEU A 496 32.29 15.44 4.03
N ARG A 497 32.80 16.24 4.98
CA ARG A 497 34.03 17.04 4.78
C ARG A 497 35.27 16.20 4.51
N GLY A 498 35.29 14.96 5.00
CA GLY A 498 36.41 14.04 4.85
C GLY A 498 36.42 13.26 3.53
N GLY A 499 35.54 13.62 2.58
CA GLY A 499 35.50 13.00 1.26
C GLY A 499 35.04 11.54 1.29
N TYR A 500 35.45 10.80 0.26
CA TYR A 500 35.13 9.38 0.07
C TYR A 500 35.48 8.51 1.28
N ASP A 501 36.68 8.65 1.83
CA ASP A 501 37.13 7.79 2.92
C ASP A 501 36.28 7.96 4.19
N ALA A 502 35.86 9.20 4.47
CA ALA A 502 34.95 9.47 5.57
C ALA A 502 33.56 8.90 5.30
N ALA A 503 33.02 9.10 4.09
CA ALA A 503 31.71 8.59 3.71
C ALA A 503 31.67 7.05 3.78
N ALA A 504 32.65 6.38 3.19
CA ALA A 504 32.77 4.93 3.22
C ALA A 504 32.93 4.40 4.66
N ARG A 505 33.74 5.06 5.49
CA ARG A 505 33.91 4.69 6.89
C ARG A 505 32.62 4.81 7.69
N VAL A 506 31.88 5.91 7.54
CA VAL A 506 30.59 6.10 8.23
C VAL A 506 29.59 5.03 7.83
N ALA A 507 29.41 4.80 6.52
CA ALA A 507 28.50 3.77 6.02
C ALA A 507 28.83 2.35 6.51
N ALA A 508 30.11 2.06 6.77
CA ALA A 508 30.56 0.77 7.30
C ALA A 508 30.53 0.67 8.84
N SER A 509 30.37 1.79 9.55
CA SER A 509 30.52 1.85 11.01
C SER A 509 29.22 2.02 11.78
N THR A 510 28.10 2.24 11.10
CA THR A 510 26.76 2.22 11.69
C THR A 510 26.39 0.79 12.11
N ARG A 511 25.56 0.69 13.15
CA ARG A 511 25.09 -0.58 13.74
C ARG A 511 23.60 -0.79 13.55
N LEU A 512 22.83 0.30 13.49
CA LEU A 512 21.39 0.27 13.22
C LEU A 512 21.11 0.51 11.74
N PHE A 513 21.77 1.51 11.15
CA PHE A 513 21.66 1.71 9.71
C PHE A 513 22.31 0.54 8.96
N THR A 514 21.51 -0.19 8.20
CA THR A 514 22.02 -1.27 7.34
C THR A 514 22.59 -0.69 6.06
N HIS A 515 23.83 -1.06 5.73
CA HIS A 515 24.45 -0.66 4.47
C HIS A 515 23.88 -1.46 3.29
N ALA A 516 22.83 -0.93 2.65
CA ALA A 516 22.13 -1.63 1.58
C ALA A 516 21.59 -0.68 0.48
N VAL A 517 21.47 -1.23 -0.73
CA VAL A 517 20.94 -0.52 -1.90
C VAL A 517 19.41 -0.60 -1.95
N SER A 518 18.72 0.11 -1.07
CA SER A 518 17.27 0.34 -1.16
C SER A 518 16.84 1.58 -0.37
N LEU A 519 15.53 1.76 -0.16
CA LEU A 519 14.92 2.81 0.66
C LEU A 519 13.44 2.52 0.91
N GLY A 520 12.84 3.26 1.85
CA GLY A 520 11.41 3.29 2.12
C GLY A 520 10.84 2.09 2.87
N GLY A 521 11.72 1.24 3.41
CA GLY A 521 11.37 0.17 4.35
C GLY A 521 11.05 0.71 5.75
N VAL A 522 10.68 -0.18 6.67
CA VAL A 522 10.51 0.14 8.10
C VAL A 522 11.84 0.26 8.84
N ASP A 523 12.90 -0.33 8.29
CA ASP A 523 14.27 -0.30 8.77
C ASP A 523 15.08 0.82 8.10
N SER A 524 16.00 1.39 8.85
CA SER A 524 16.87 2.48 8.41
C SER A 524 18.03 1.95 7.57
N LEU A 525 18.23 2.55 6.40
CA LEU A 525 19.29 2.17 5.45
C LEU A 525 20.25 3.32 5.20
N ILE A 526 21.52 3.00 5.04
CA ILE A 526 22.57 3.93 4.62
C ILE A 526 23.22 3.43 3.33
N GLN A 527 23.55 4.31 2.41
CA GLN A 527 24.36 3.95 1.25
C GLN A 527 25.31 5.05 0.81
N HIS A 528 26.38 4.64 0.14
CA HIS A 528 27.34 5.52 -0.52
C HIS A 528 27.09 5.52 -2.05
N PRO A 529 26.33 6.50 -2.62
CA PRO A 529 25.82 6.41 -3.98
C PRO A 529 26.91 6.26 -5.06
N ALA A 530 28.04 6.96 -4.92
CA ALA A 530 29.15 6.88 -5.88
C ALA A 530 29.85 5.50 -5.89
N ALA A 531 29.82 4.78 -4.76
CA ALA A 531 30.46 3.50 -4.61
C ALA A 531 29.55 2.32 -4.97
N LEU A 532 28.25 2.56 -5.19
CA LEU A 532 27.25 1.52 -5.44
C LEU A 532 26.38 1.89 -6.65
N THR A 533 25.25 2.55 -6.42
CA THR A 533 24.14 2.66 -7.40
C THR A 533 24.46 3.45 -8.65
N HIS A 534 25.50 4.30 -8.63
CA HIS A 534 25.86 5.16 -9.77
C HIS A 534 27.16 4.75 -10.48
N ARG A 535 27.76 3.59 -10.13
CA ARG A 535 28.91 3.05 -10.89
C ARG A 535 28.65 2.91 -12.40
N PRO A 536 27.45 2.51 -12.87
CA PRO A 536 27.16 2.38 -14.31
C PRO A 536 26.84 3.70 -15.02
N VAL A 537 26.70 4.81 -14.29
CA VAL A 537 26.39 6.14 -14.85
C VAL A 537 27.67 6.76 -15.42
N ALA A 538 27.54 7.58 -16.48
CA ALA A 538 28.66 8.33 -17.06
C ALA A 538 29.35 9.19 -15.98
N PRO A 539 30.69 9.32 -15.98
CA PRO A 539 31.45 9.99 -14.92
C PRO A 539 30.92 11.38 -14.56
N GLU A 540 30.46 12.14 -15.55
CA GLU A 540 29.99 13.53 -15.41
C GLU A 540 28.62 13.62 -14.73
N ALA A 541 27.87 12.52 -14.67
CA ALA A 541 26.54 12.45 -14.04
C ALA A 541 26.54 11.59 -12.75
N ARG A 542 27.71 11.17 -12.27
CA ARG A 542 27.83 10.46 -10.99
C ARG A 542 27.67 11.44 -9.83
N PRO A 543 26.98 11.05 -8.74
CA PRO A 543 27.01 11.83 -7.50
C PRO A 543 28.44 11.95 -6.97
N ASP A 544 28.68 13.02 -6.23
CA ASP A 544 29.97 13.25 -5.60
C ASP A 544 30.36 12.09 -4.67
N ALA A 545 31.67 11.84 -4.62
CA ALA A 545 32.26 10.75 -3.87
C ALA A 545 32.12 10.89 -2.35
N ASP A 546 31.68 12.05 -1.86
CA ASP A 546 31.55 12.39 -0.45
C ASP A 546 30.10 12.36 0.07
N ILE A 547 29.16 11.91 -0.77
CA ILE A 547 27.74 11.84 -0.45
C ILE A 547 27.38 10.52 0.22
N LEU A 548 26.59 10.60 1.30
CA LEU A 548 25.84 9.49 1.88
C LEU A 548 24.35 9.77 1.75
N ARG A 549 23.57 8.72 1.48
CA ARG A 549 22.10 8.78 1.48
C ARG A 549 21.56 7.89 2.59
N LEU A 550 20.68 8.46 3.40
CA LEU A 550 19.94 7.81 4.46
C LEU A 550 18.48 7.63 4.03
N SER A 551 17.96 6.42 4.20
CA SER A 551 16.54 6.14 4.21
C SER A 551 16.14 5.96 5.66
N ILE A 552 15.32 6.86 6.20
CA ILE A 552 14.92 6.84 7.60
C ILE A 552 13.76 5.87 7.81
N GLY A 553 13.95 4.89 8.70
CA GLY A 553 12.97 3.90 9.11
C GLY A 553 12.07 4.39 10.25
N LEU A 554 11.48 3.43 10.97
CA LEU A 554 10.55 3.64 12.08
C LEU A 554 11.20 3.50 13.46
N GLU A 555 12.53 3.33 13.52
CA GLU A 555 13.25 3.24 14.77
C GLU A 555 13.17 4.55 15.58
N HIS A 556 13.51 4.47 16.86
CA HIS A 556 13.51 5.64 17.73
C HIS A 556 14.56 6.66 17.26
N VAL A 557 14.17 7.93 17.18
CA VAL A 557 15.01 9.02 16.63
C VAL A 557 16.35 9.17 17.35
N ASP A 558 16.37 8.96 18.67
CA ASP A 558 17.60 9.09 19.46
C ASP A 558 18.58 7.95 19.16
N ASP A 559 18.09 6.73 18.98
CA ASP A 559 18.92 5.56 18.67
C ASP A 559 19.57 5.72 17.29
N LEU A 560 18.80 6.16 16.29
CA LEU A 560 19.32 6.45 14.95
C LEU A 560 20.36 7.58 14.97
N PHE A 561 20.10 8.64 15.73
CA PHE A 561 21.05 9.75 15.83
C PHE A 561 22.33 9.33 16.56
N ASP A 562 22.25 8.55 17.64
CA ASP A 562 23.41 8.08 18.38
C ASP A 562 24.28 7.13 17.55
N ASP A 563 23.67 6.27 16.73
CA ASP A 563 24.37 5.41 15.78
C ASP A 563 25.16 6.25 14.75
N LEU A 564 24.50 7.23 14.13
CA LEU A 564 25.17 8.16 13.19
C LEU A 564 26.28 8.97 13.88
N ARG A 565 26.03 9.49 15.07
CA ARG A 565 26.99 10.29 15.85
C ARG A 565 28.24 9.47 16.19
N GLN A 566 28.07 8.21 16.61
CA GLN A 566 29.18 7.30 16.86
C GLN A 566 29.97 7.02 15.58
N ALA A 567 29.30 6.72 14.46
CA ALA A 567 29.97 6.46 13.19
C ALA A 567 30.73 7.71 12.70
N LEU A 568 30.15 8.90 12.82
CA LEU A 568 30.77 10.17 12.43
C LEU A 568 32.01 10.52 13.28
N ALA A 569 32.01 10.18 14.57
CA ALA A 569 33.16 10.41 15.45
C ALA A 569 34.44 9.70 14.95
N LEU A 570 34.30 8.51 14.37
CA LEU A 570 35.42 7.70 13.85
C LEU A 570 36.11 8.32 12.64
N THR A 571 35.51 9.33 12.00
CA THR A 571 36.14 10.05 10.88
C THR A 571 37.16 11.08 11.35
N ARG A 572 37.11 11.49 12.63
CA ARG A 572 38.03 12.47 13.23
C ARG A 572 39.38 11.83 13.58
N ASP A 573 39.36 10.59 14.03
CA ASP A 573 40.55 9.87 14.51
C ASP A 573 41.47 9.39 13.39
N GLY A 574 41.00 9.42 12.13
CA GLY A 574 41.80 9.07 10.94
C GLY A 574 42.88 10.08 10.54
N LYS A 575 42.95 11.26 11.18
CA LYS A 575 44.00 12.26 10.91
C LYS A 575 45.37 11.94 11.53
N SER A 576 45.56 10.78 12.17
CA SER A 576 46.80 10.46 12.89
C SER A 576 47.34 9.05 12.64
N THR A 577 47.54 8.64 11.39
CA THR A 577 48.53 7.59 11.05
C THR A 577 48.90 7.64 9.57
N ALA A 578 49.40 8.79 9.08
CA ALA A 578 50.29 8.78 7.92
C ALA A 578 51.71 8.64 8.47
N THR A 579 52.08 7.41 8.84
CA THR A 579 53.47 7.07 9.14
C THR A 579 54.22 7.09 7.82
N THR A 580 54.90 8.20 7.56
CA THR A 580 55.96 8.30 6.56
C THR A 580 57.00 7.22 6.87
N VAL A 581 57.00 6.14 6.08
CA VAL A 581 58.14 5.23 6.02
C VAL A 581 59.04 5.75 4.90
N HIS A 582 60.21 6.23 5.32
CA HIS A 582 61.30 6.70 4.47
C HIS A 582 61.92 5.59 3.64
#